data_AF-A0A432ILU4-F1
#
_entry.id   AF-A0A432ILU4-F1
#
_cell.length_a   1.000
_cell.length_b   1.000
_cell.length_c   1.000
_cell.angle_alpha   90.00
_cell.angle_beta   90.00
_cell.angle_gamma   90.00
#
_symmetry.space_group_name_H-M   'P 1'
#
loop_
_entity.id
_entity.type
_entity.pdbx_description
1 polymer ?
#
loop_
_entity_poly.entity_id
_entity_poly.type
_entity_poly.pdbx_seq_one_letter_code
_entity_poly.pdbx_strand_id
1 'polypeptide(L)'
;MGVVLHQTSKNTLIIFLGFFVGGINVLFLYTHFLEDDYYGLVTFLLSSANILLPLMVFGMQHTIIKFFSSYKSKINRDNFLITAIFLPILIILPLGFLGSLFYNFITEILSKENIIIKDYTWLIFFLAVFMGYFEVFYAWSKVQFQSVFGNSIRELFARISISFLLFAVYFHWIDNEQFIYAIVWVYFLRMLIMMIYAFRLYMPET
;
A
#
# COMPACT_ATOMS: atom_id res chain seq x y z
N MET A 1 -31.17 9.65 0.89
CA MET A 1 -30.34 9.12 2.00
C MET A 1 -30.08 7.60 1.94
N GLY A 2 -30.87 6.80 1.21
CA GLY A 2 -30.67 5.34 1.15
C GLY A 2 -29.37 4.84 0.48
N VAL A 3 -28.85 5.57 -0.52
CA VAL A 3 -27.60 5.19 -1.22
C VAL A 3 -26.38 5.25 -0.28
N VAL A 4 -26.35 6.25 0.61
CA VAL A 4 -25.27 6.41 1.60
C VAL A 4 -25.32 5.33 2.67
N LEU A 5 -26.53 4.95 3.14
CA LEU A 5 -26.70 3.83 4.07
C LEU A 5 -26.22 2.51 3.46
N HIS A 6 -26.60 2.22 2.21
CA HIS A 6 -26.18 1.00 1.53
C HIS A 6 -24.66 0.95 1.28
N GLN A 7 -24.05 2.09 0.97
CA GLN A 7 -22.61 2.25 0.79
C GLN A 7 -21.85 2.05 2.12
N THR A 8 -22.33 2.64 3.22
CA THR A 8 -21.75 2.45 4.56
C THR A 8 -21.89 1.01 5.04
N SER A 9 -23.06 0.38 4.88
CA SER A 9 -23.25 -1.03 5.27
C SER A 9 -22.31 -1.98 4.52
N LYS A 10 -22.13 -1.79 3.22
CA LYS A 10 -21.14 -2.55 2.43
C LYS A 10 -19.71 -2.32 2.94
N ASN A 11 -19.38 -1.07 3.25
CA ASN A 11 -18.06 -0.71 3.77
C ASN A 11 -17.77 -1.37 5.12
N THR A 12 -18.73 -1.36 6.04
CA THR A 12 -18.62 -2.04 7.33
C THR A 12 -18.40 -3.53 7.16
N LEU A 13 -19.16 -4.18 6.26
CA LEU A 13 -19.02 -5.61 5.99
C LEU A 13 -17.63 -5.95 5.43
N ILE A 14 -17.10 -5.13 4.53
CA ILE A 14 -15.73 -5.25 4.00
C ILE A 14 -14.70 -5.18 5.13
N ILE A 15 -14.84 -4.23 6.06
CA ILE A 15 -13.91 -4.08 7.20
C ILE A 15 -13.97 -5.31 8.12
N PHE A 16 -15.17 -5.80 8.44
CA PHE A 16 -15.32 -7.00 9.28
C PHE A 16 -14.69 -8.23 8.64
N LEU A 17 -14.91 -8.45 7.34
CA LEU A 17 -14.26 -9.54 6.60
C LEU A 17 -12.74 -9.38 6.57
N GLY A 18 -12.24 -8.16 6.33
CA GLY A 18 -10.81 -7.87 6.35
C GLY A 18 -10.19 -8.15 7.72
N PHE A 19 -10.88 -7.76 8.79
CA PHE A 19 -10.44 -8.05 10.15
C PHE A 19 -10.40 -9.55 10.42
N PHE A 20 -11.42 -10.30 10.01
CA PHE A 20 -11.47 -11.76 10.17
C PHE A 20 -10.32 -12.46 9.44
N VAL A 21 -10.09 -12.15 8.15
CA VAL A 21 -8.99 -12.72 7.36
C VAL A 21 -7.63 -12.30 7.93
N GLY A 22 -7.49 -11.04 8.33
CA GLY A 22 -6.25 -10.54 8.94
C GLY A 22 -5.94 -11.21 10.27
N GLY A 23 -6.95 -11.43 11.11
CA GLY A 23 -6.84 -12.15 12.37
C GLY A 23 -6.38 -13.60 12.16
N ILE A 24 -6.97 -14.29 11.17
CA ILE A 24 -6.54 -15.66 10.81
C ILE A 24 -5.09 -15.65 10.33
N ASN A 25 -4.70 -14.71 9.48
CA ASN A 25 -3.32 -14.59 9.02
C ASN A 25 -2.34 -14.45 10.20
N VAL A 26 -2.58 -13.48 11.08
CA VAL A 26 -1.67 -13.16 12.20
C VAL A 26 -1.64 -14.24 13.28
N LEU A 27 -2.81 -14.75 13.68
CA LEU A 27 -2.91 -15.67 14.82
C LEU A 27 -2.58 -17.12 14.46
N PHE A 28 -2.79 -17.51 13.21
CA PHE A 28 -2.70 -18.90 12.78
C PHE A 28 -1.70 -19.13 11.65
N LEU A 29 -1.84 -18.42 10.52
CA LEU A 29 -1.03 -18.74 9.35
C LEU A 29 0.43 -18.30 9.52
N TYR A 30 0.66 -17.10 10.06
CA TYR A 30 2.02 -16.59 10.23
C TYR A 30 2.80 -17.35 11.29
N THR A 31 2.16 -17.73 12.40
CA THR A 31 2.79 -18.44 13.52
C THR A 31 3.02 -19.93 13.27
N HIS A 32 2.30 -20.53 12.31
CA HIS A 32 2.38 -21.96 12.05
C HIS A 32 3.07 -22.31 10.73
N PHE A 33 3.05 -21.40 9.74
CA PHE A 33 3.57 -21.66 8.40
C PHE A 33 4.85 -20.88 8.07
N LEU A 34 5.19 -19.85 8.85
CA LEU A 34 6.43 -19.09 8.68
C LEU A 34 7.34 -19.33 9.88
N GLU A 35 8.65 -19.37 9.65
CA GLU A 35 9.64 -19.31 10.73
C GLU A 35 9.54 -17.96 11.46
N ASP A 36 9.72 -17.98 12.78
CA ASP A 36 9.52 -16.82 13.66
C ASP A 36 10.33 -15.58 13.21
N ASP A 37 11.55 -15.79 12.72
CA ASP A 37 12.43 -14.71 12.23
C ASP A 37 11.86 -14.01 10.98
N TYR A 38 11.25 -14.76 10.06
CA TYR A 38 10.66 -14.21 8.83
C TYR A 38 9.35 -13.48 9.11
N TYR A 39 8.57 -13.92 10.10
CA TYR A 39 7.37 -13.20 10.52
C TYR A 39 7.72 -11.83 11.12
N GLY A 40 8.74 -11.79 11.99
CA GLY A 40 9.29 -10.56 12.54
C GLY A 40 9.77 -9.61 11.44
N LEU A 41 10.51 -10.15 10.46
CA LEU A 41 11.01 -9.39 9.32
C LEU A 41 9.88 -8.79 8.46
N VAL A 42 8.86 -9.56 8.12
CA VAL A 42 7.71 -9.06 7.34
C VAL A 42 6.96 -7.96 8.09
N THR A 43 6.71 -8.16 9.38
CA THR A 43 6.05 -7.17 10.24
C THR A 43 6.87 -5.88 10.31
N PHE A 44 8.18 -6.00 10.45
CA PHE A 44 9.11 -4.88 10.45
C PHE A 44 9.09 -4.14 9.10
N LEU A 45 9.27 -4.84 7.98
CA LEU A 45 9.25 -4.26 6.62
C LEU A 45 7.96 -3.46 6.36
N LEU A 46 6.81 -4.04 6.66
CA LEU A 46 5.51 -3.40 6.46
C LEU A 46 5.32 -2.19 7.39
N SER A 47 5.76 -2.29 8.64
CA SER A 47 5.63 -1.19 9.61
C SER A 47 6.54 -0.01 9.25
N SER A 48 7.80 -0.28 8.92
CA SER A 48 8.75 0.74 8.46
C SER A 48 8.27 1.41 7.17
N ALA A 49 7.72 0.64 6.22
CA ALA A 49 7.14 1.20 5.01
C ALA A 49 5.95 2.13 5.30
N ASN A 50 5.09 1.78 6.26
CA ASN A 50 3.98 2.65 6.69
C ASN A 50 4.45 3.95 7.33
N ILE A 51 5.57 3.95 8.06
CA ILE A 51 6.17 5.17 8.62
C ILE A 51 6.68 6.09 7.51
N LEU A 52 7.28 5.52 6.46
CA LEU A 52 7.79 6.27 5.31
C LEU A 52 6.70 6.73 4.34
N LEU A 53 5.59 6.01 4.27
CA LEU A 53 4.46 6.29 3.38
C LEU A 53 4.08 7.79 3.30
N PRO A 54 3.74 8.49 4.41
CA PRO A 54 3.32 9.89 4.36
C PRO A 54 4.40 10.83 3.81
N LEU A 55 5.68 10.48 3.99
CA LEU A 55 6.81 11.23 3.41
C LEU A 55 6.86 11.02 1.89
N MET A 56 6.65 9.80 1.40
CA MET A 56 6.69 9.48 -0.04
C MET A 56 5.60 10.21 -0.83
N VAL A 57 4.38 10.29 -0.30
CA VAL A 57 3.26 10.97 -0.97
C VAL A 57 3.12 12.44 -0.59
N PHE A 58 3.91 12.91 0.37
CA PHE A 58 3.87 14.29 0.86
C PHE A 58 2.46 14.78 1.21
N GLY A 59 1.65 13.88 1.78
CA GLY A 59 0.26 14.17 2.15
C GLY A 59 -0.72 14.43 0.99
N MET A 60 -0.33 14.17 -0.27
CA MET A 60 -1.20 14.44 -1.44
C MET A 60 -2.57 13.75 -1.37
N GLN A 61 -2.66 12.60 -0.71
CA GLN A 61 -3.92 11.92 -0.41
C GLN A 61 -4.95 12.83 0.28
N HIS A 62 -4.51 13.68 1.21
CA HIS A 62 -5.38 14.61 1.94
C HIS A 62 -5.70 15.85 1.11
N THR A 63 -4.71 16.34 0.37
CA THR A 63 -4.87 17.50 -0.54
C THR A 63 -5.90 17.21 -1.60
N ILE A 64 -5.88 16.02 -2.21
CA ILE A 64 -6.88 15.61 -3.21
C ILE A 64 -8.30 15.68 -2.62
N ILE A 65 -8.52 15.04 -1.47
CA ILE A 65 -9.85 15.00 -0.84
C ILE A 65 -10.36 16.40 -0.49
N LYS A 66 -9.48 17.30 -0.03
CA LYS A 66 -9.86 18.63 0.43
C LYS A 66 -10.09 19.64 -0.70
N PHE A 67 -9.20 19.66 -1.69
CA PHE A 67 -9.16 20.74 -2.68
C PHE A 67 -9.82 20.38 -4.01
N PHE A 68 -9.99 19.10 -4.34
CA PHE A 68 -10.56 18.69 -5.62
C PHE A 68 -11.95 19.30 -5.88
N SER A 69 -12.83 19.31 -4.87
CA SER A 69 -14.18 19.89 -4.98
C SER A 69 -14.20 21.42 -5.05
N SER A 70 -13.10 22.09 -4.66
CA SER A 70 -13.00 23.56 -4.70
C SER A 70 -12.75 24.10 -6.11
N TYR A 71 -12.18 23.29 -7.01
CA TYR A 71 -11.96 23.68 -8.40
C TYR A 71 -13.27 23.61 -9.19
N LYS A 72 -13.63 24.70 -9.88
CA LYS A 72 -14.87 24.80 -10.68
C LYS A 72 -14.70 24.39 -12.15
N SER A 73 -13.52 24.61 -12.72
CA SER A 73 -13.22 24.27 -14.12
C SER A 73 -12.67 22.85 -14.25
N LYS A 74 -13.10 22.11 -15.30
CA LYS A 74 -12.60 20.77 -15.64
C LYS A 74 -11.09 20.78 -15.83
N ILE A 75 -10.58 21.75 -16.59
CA ILE A 75 -9.14 21.93 -16.88
C ILE A 75 -8.32 22.04 -15.57
N ASN A 76 -8.81 22.79 -14.59
CA ASN A 76 -8.11 22.97 -13.32
C ASN A 76 -8.13 21.70 -12.46
N ARG A 77 -9.20 20.90 -12.55
CA ARG A 77 -9.28 19.59 -11.86
C ARG A 77 -8.31 18.59 -12.48
N ASP A 78 -8.21 18.57 -13.81
CA ASP A 78 -7.35 17.63 -14.55
C ASP A 78 -5.89 17.93 -14.29
N ASN A 79 -5.49 19.20 -14.39
CA ASN A 79 -4.14 19.65 -14.06
C ASN A 79 -3.78 19.39 -12.58
N PHE A 80 -4.73 19.54 -11.65
CA PHE A 80 -4.50 19.24 -10.24
C PHE A 80 -4.26 17.74 -10.00
N LEU A 81 -5.04 16.87 -10.64
CA LEU A 81 -4.88 15.41 -10.52
C LEU A 81 -3.56 14.92 -11.16
N ILE A 82 -3.18 15.49 -12.30
CA ILE A 82 -1.86 15.23 -12.94
C ILE A 82 -0.73 15.65 -11.99
N THR A 83 -0.83 16.85 -11.40
CA THR A 83 0.13 17.34 -10.41
C THR A 83 0.20 16.41 -9.20
N ALA A 84 -0.92 15.82 -8.79
CA ALA A 84 -0.97 14.89 -7.67
C ALA A 84 -0.28 13.55 -7.92
N ILE A 85 -0.14 13.12 -9.18
CA ILE A 85 0.69 11.96 -9.55
C ILE A 85 2.17 12.36 -9.61
N PHE A 86 2.46 13.52 -10.20
CA PHE A 86 3.83 13.93 -10.51
C PHE A 86 4.60 14.44 -9.29
N LEU A 87 3.92 15.09 -8.35
CA LEU A 87 4.55 15.66 -7.15
C LEU A 87 5.18 14.59 -6.24
N PRO A 88 4.53 13.43 -5.97
CA PRO A 88 5.19 12.32 -5.31
C PRO A 88 6.46 11.82 -6.02
N ILE A 89 6.49 11.72 -7.36
CA ILE A 89 7.72 11.33 -8.11
C ILE A 89 8.87 12.28 -7.79
N LEU A 90 8.60 13.59 -7.77
CA LEU A 90 9.60 14.62 -7.50
C LEU A 90 10.20 14.51 -6.09
N ILE A 91 9.46 13.93 -5.15
CA ILE A 91 9.89 13.75 -3.75
C ILE A 91 10.55 12.39 -3.54
N ILE A 92 10.04 11.35 -4.21
CA ILE A 92 10.58 9.99 -4.16
C ILE A 92 11.98 9.93 -4.77
N LEU A 93 12.27 10.66 -5.85
CA LEU A 93 13.60 10.71 -6.46
C LEU A 93 14.72 11.17 -5.49
N PRO A 94 14.62 12.36 -4.86
CA PRO A 94 15.62 12.82 -3.91
C PRO A 94 15.62 11.99 -2.62
N LEU A 95 14.45 11.51 -2.15
CA LEU A 95 14.39 10.60 -1.00
C LEU A 95 15.04 9.25 -1.28
N GLY A 96 14.91 8.72 -2.50
CA GLY A 96 15.59 7.49 -2.92
C GLY A 96 17.10 7.67 -3.00
N PHE A 97 17.55 8.82 -3.50
CA PHE A 97 18.96 9.18 -3.51
C PHE A 97 19.52 9.29 -2.08
N LEU A 98 18.85 10.04 -1.20
CA LEU A 98 19.21 10.12 0.22
C LEU A 98 19.18 8.73 0.89
N GLY A 99 18.16 7.92 0.60
CA GLY A 99 18.03 6.56 1.09
C GLY A 99 19.21 5.67 0.68
N SER A 100 19.74 5.84 -0.54
CA SER A 100 20.93 5.12 -0.99
C SER A 100 22.21 5.57 -0.27
N LEU A 101 22.34 6.87 0.03
CA LEU A 101 23.50 7.40 0.77
C LEU A 101 23.51 6.97 2.24
N PHE A 102 22.33 6.96 2.87
CA PHE A 102 22.16 6.51 4.25
C PHE A 102 21.95 5.00 4.37
N TYR A 103 21.97 4.26 3.26
CA TYR A 103 21.69 2.83 3.23
C TYR A 103 22.56 2.05 4.21
N ASN A 104 23.88 2.28 4.18
CA ASN A 104 24.83 1.59 5.05
C ASN A 104 24.57 1.89 6.53
N PHE A 105 24.25 3.15 6.87
CA PHE A 105 23.98 3.56 8.25
C PHE A 105 22.67 2.96 8.78
N ILE A 106 21.60 2.99 7.98
CA ILE A 106 20.31 2.40 8.31
C ILE A 106 20.46 0.88 8.46
N THR A 107 21.15 0.24 7.52
CA THR A 107 21.38 -1.20 7.51
C THR A 107 22.20 -1.64 8.73
N GLU A 108 23.23 -0.91 9.11
CA GLU A 108 24.07 -1.25 10.27
C GLU A 108 23.33 -1.09 11.61
N ILE A 109 22.44 -0.10 11.73
CA ILE A 109 21.55 0.03 12.89
C ILE A 109 20.55 -1.12 12.95
N LEU A 110 19.96 -1.49 11.81
CA LEU A 110 18.92 -2.53 11.72
C LEU A 110 19.47 -3.96 11.87
N SER A 111 20.68 -4.21 11.39
CA SER A 111 21.33 -5.54 11.46
C SER A 111 21.74 -5.92 12.88
N LYS A 112 21.78 -4.96 13.82
CA LYS A 112 22.05 -5.24 15.24
C LYS A 112 20.93 -6.03 15.90
N GLU A 113 19.69 -5.88 15.43
CA GLU A 113 18.52 -6.60 15.95
C GLU A 113 18.32 -7.92 15.20
N ASN A 114 18.47 -7.92 13.86
CA ASN A 114 18.35 -9.14 13.07
C ASN A 114 19.16 -9.08 11.76
N ILE A 115 20.08 -10.03 11.57
CA ILE A 115 21.04 -10.06 10.45
C ILE A 115 20.33 -10.18 9.10
N ILE A 116 19.17 -10.85 9.08
CA ILE A 116 18.39 -11.11 7.86
C ILE A 116 17.81 -9.79 7.28
N ILE A 117 17.55 -8.77 8.11
CA ILE A 117 16.97 -7.48 7.66
C ILE A 117 17.89 -6.75 6.68
N LYS A 118 19.19 -6.99 6.75
CA LYS A 118 20.20 -6.34 5.92
C LYS A 118 19.92 -6.44 4.43
N ASP A 119 19.51 -7.63 3.97
CA ASP A 119 19.34 -7.89 2.54
C ASP A 119 17.99 -7.40 2.00
N TYR A 120 17.05 -7.08 2.89
CA TYR A 120 15.68 -6.66 2.56
C TYR A 120 15.40 -5.18 2.85
N THR A 121 16.36 -4.42 3.37
CA THR A 121 16.18 -3.01 3.75
C THR A 121 15.73 -2.15 2.56
N TRP A 122 16.21 -2.45 1.34
CA TRP A 122 15.79 -1.76 0.13
C TRP A 122 14.31 -1.99 -0.23
N LEU A 123 13.73 -3.14 0.17
CA LEU A 123 12.31 -3.42 -0.06
C LEU A 123 11.38 -2.48 0.70
N ILE A 124 11.83 -1.96 1.85
CA ILE A 124 11.08 -0.97 2.64
C ILE A 124 10.77 0.26 1.78
N PHE A 125 11.75 0.73 1.03
CA PHE A 125 11.59 1.88 0.14
C PHE A 125 10.55 1.61 -0.95
N PHE A 126 10.65 0.47 -1.64
CA PHE A 126 9.67 0.08 -2.66
C PHE A 126 8.26 -0.09 -2.09
N LEU A 127 8.13 -0.75 -0.94
CA LEU A 127 6.85 -0.90 -0.25
C LEU A 127 6.24 0.46 0.11
N ALA A 128 7.04 1.38 0.65
CA ALA A 128 6.59 2.72 0.99
C ALA A 128 6.08 3.49 -0.24
N VAL A 129 6.78 3.38 -1.36
CA VAL A 129 6.37 3.97 -2.64
C VAL A 129 5.05 3.35 -3.13
N PHE A 130 4.93 2.02 -3.15
CA PHE A 130 3.71 1.35 -3.61
C PHE A 130 2.50 1.63 -2.73
N MET A 131 2.68 1.59 -1.40
CA MET A 131 1.62 1.93 -0.45
C MET A 131 1.22 3.42 -0.56
N GLY A 132 2.20 4.29 -0.76
CA GLY A 132 1.97 5.71 -0.99
C GLY A 132 1.12 5.96 -2.24
N TYR A 133 1.58 5.50 -3.40
CA TYR A 133 0.84 5.65 -4.65
C TYR A 133 -0.57 5.05 -4.59
N PHE A 134 -0.72 3.90 -3.93
CA PHE A 134 -2.03 3.32 -3.67
C PHE A 134 -2.97 4.33 -2.98
N GLU A 135 -2.52 5.03 -1.94
CA GLU A 135 -3.36 6.01 -1.24
C GLU A 135 -3.69 7.25 -2.09
N VAL A 136 -2.77 7.68 -2.97
CA VAL A 136 -3.04 8.78 -3.92
C VAL A 136 -4.15 8.40 -4.89
N PHE A 137 -4.08 7.21 -5.51
CA PHE A 137 -5.13 6.72 -6.42
C PHE A 137 -6.42 6.38 -5.68
N TYR A 138 -6.33 5.93 -4.43
CA TYR A 138 -7.48 5.73 -3.56
C TYR A 138 -8.20 7.05 -3.27
N ALA A 139 -7.46 8.12 -2.92
CA ALA A 139 -8.01 9.45 -2.72
C ALA A 139 -8.68 9.99 -3.98
N TRP A 140 -8.08 9.76 -5.16
CA TRP A 140 -8.67 10.09 -6.46
C TRP A 140 -10.03 9.39 -6.65
N SER A 141 -10.10 8.08 -6.44
CA SER A 141 -11.37 7.35 -6.59
C SER A 141 -12.43 7.80 -5.58
N LYS A 142 -11.98 8.20 -4.38
CA LYS A 142 -12.86 8.71 -3.32
C LYS A 142 -13.50 10.06 -3.67
N VAL A 143 -12.77 10.97 -4.32
CA VAL A 143 -13.34 12.29 -4.71
C VAL A 143 -14.40 12.19 -5.82
N GLN A 144 -14.43 11.06 -6.53
CA GLN A 144 -15.46 10.72 -7.51
C GLN A 144 -16.62 9.91 -6.89
N PHE A 145 -16.73 9.89 -5.55
CA PHE A 145 -17.75 9.18 -4.76
C PHE A 145 -17.73 7.64 -4.84
N GLN A 146 -16.67 7.04 -5.39
CA GLN A 146 -16.56 5.60 -5.59
C GLN A 146 -15.63 4.94 -4.56
N SER A 147 -16.05 4.94 -3.29
CA SER A 147 -15.23 4.42 -2.19
C SER A 147 -15.34 2.91 -1.96
N VAL A 148 -16.42 2.25 -2.40
CA VAL A 148 -16.68 0.83 -2.07
C VAL A 148 -15.61 -0.10 -2.63
N PHE A 149 -15.26 0.07 -3.90
CA PHE A 149 -14.25 -0.77 -4.55
C PHE A 149 -12.85 -0.48 -3.99
N GLY A 150 -12.49 0.80 -3.86
CA GLY A 150 -11.21 1.20 -3.27
C GLY A 150 -11.04 0.69 -1.83
N ASN A 151 -12.10 0.72 -1.02
CA ASN A 151 -12.05 0.19 0.34
C ASN A 151 -11.94 -1.34 0.37
N SER A 152 -12.59 -2.03 -0.57
CA SER A 152 -12.43 -3.48 -0.76
C SER A 152 -10.97 -3.83 -1.05
N ILE A 153 -10.31 -3.11 -1.97
CA ILE A 153 -8.90 -3.33 -2.26
C ILE A 153 -8.02 -2.98 -1.07
N ARG A 154 -8.30 -1.86 -0.40
CA ARG A 154 -7.53 -1.41 0.77
C ARG A 154 -7.52 -2.44 1.89
N GLU A 155 -8.68 -3.02 2.21
CA GLU A 155 -8.86 -3.89 3.37
C GLU A 155 -8.70 -5.37 3.05
N LEU A 156 -9.25 -5.85 1.94
CA LEU A 156 -9.33 -7.29 1.65
C LEU A 156 -8.20 -7.78 0.76
N PHE A 157 -7.79 -7.00 -0.26
CA PHE A 157 -6.91 -7.52 -1.31
C PHE A 157 -5.57 -8.00 -0.76
N ALA A 158 -4.88 -7.16 0.03
CA ALA A 158 -3.59 -7.53 0.60
C ALA A 158 -3.71 -8.72 1.56
N ARG A 159 -4.75 -8.73 2.41
CA ARG A 159 -4.94 -9.79 3.42
C ARG A 159 -5.25 -11.14 2.77
N ILE A 160 -6.15 -11.16 1.79
CA ILE A 160 -6.49 -12.37 1.03
C ILE A 160 -5.29 -12.88 0.24
N SER A 161 -4.56 -11.98 -0.42
CA SER A 161 -3.36 -12.35 -1.19
C SER A 161 -2.27 -12.94 -0.28
N ILE A 162 -2.07 -12.35 0.90
CA ILE A 162 -1.16 -12.89 1.92
C ILE A 162 -1.64 -14.26 2.41
N SER A 163 -2.95 -14.47 2.63
CA SER A 163 -3.47 -15.79 3.00
C SER A 163 -3.11 -16.83 1.95
N PHE A 164 -3.33 -16.53 0.66
CA PHE A 164 -2.95 -17.43 -0.43
C PHE A 164 -1.44 -17.71 -0.47
N LEU A 165 -0.61 -16.69 -0.26
CA LEU A 165 0.84 -16.86 -0.21
C LEU A 165 1.27 -17.75 0.97
N LEU A 166 0.66 -17.59 2.14
CA LEU A 166 0.95 -18.42 3.31
C LEU A 166 0.57 -19.89 3.09
N PHE A 167 -0.55 -20.15 2.42
CA PHE A 167 -0.89 -21.51 1.98
C PHE A 167 0.13 -22.05 0.97
N ALA A 168 0.62 -21.23 0.03
CA ALA A 168 1.64 -21.65 -0.93
C ALA A 168 2.97 -22.03 -0.24
N VAL A 169 3.35 -21.33 0.83
CA VAL A 169 4.50 -21.70 1.67
C VAL A 169 4.23 -23.02 2.41
N TYR A 170 3.03 -23.21 2.97
CA TYR A 170 2.65 -24.46 3.63
C TYR A 170 2.72 -25.69 2.70
N PHE A 171 2.33 -25.53 1.43
CA PHE A 171 2.46 -26.57 0.42
C PHE A 171 3.87 -26.71 -0.18
N HIS A 172 4.86 -25.98 0.35
CA HIS A 172 6.24 -25.91 -0.13
C HIS A 172 6.36 -25.54 -1.61
N TRP A 173 5.41 -24.74 -2.13
CA TRP A 173 5.50 -24.21 -3.50
C TRP A 173 6.45 -23.00 -3.58
N ILE A 174 6.66 -22.33 -2.45
CA ILE A 174 7.42 -21.08 -2.33
C ILE A 174 8.24 -21.13 -1.04
N ASP A 175 9.50 -20.70 -1.10
CA ASP A 175 10.39 -20.57 0.08
C ASP A 175 10.15 -19.27 0.87
N ASN A 176 10.66 -19.21 2.10
CA ASN A 176 10.52 -18.05 2.99
C ASN A 176 11.06 -16.74 2.37
N GLU A 177 12.16 -16.80 1.63
CA GLU A 177 12.72 -15.63 0.92
C GLU A 177 11.79 -15.17 -0.22
N GLN A 178 11.32 -16.13 -1.01
CA GLN A 178 10.41 -15.86 -2.12
C GLN A 178 9.07 -15.27 -1.61
N PHE A 179 8.63 -15.67 -0.42
CA PHE A 179 7.46 -15.10 0.24
C PHE A 179 7.61 -13.59 0.52
N ILE A 180 8.79 -13.14 0.96
CA ILE A 180 9.06 -11.70 1.18
C ILE A 180 8.94 -10.92 -0.14
N TYR A 181 9.57 -11.42 -1.20
CA TYR A 181 9.45 -10.80 -2.52
C TYR A 181 8.01 -10.83 -3.04
N ALA A 182 7.27 -11.92 -2.82
CA ALA A 182 5.88 -12.03 -3.20
C ALA A 182 4.99 -11.01 -2.48
N ILE A 183 5.25 -10.69 -1.21
CA ILE A 183 4.55 -9.60 -0.50
C ILE A 183 4.74 -8.28 -1.24
N VAL A 184 5.98 -7.95 -1.62
CA VAL A 184 6.26 -6.71 -2.37
C VAL A 184 5.48 -6.67 -3.69
N TRP A 185 5.43 -7.80 -4.40
CA TRP A 185 4.61 -7.96 -5.60
C TRP A 185 3.11 -7.79 -5.34
N VAL A 186 2.58 -8.29 -4.24
CA VAL A 186 1.17 -8.08 -3.85
C VAL A 186 0.87 -6.60 -3.65
N TYR A 187 1.75 -5.86 -2.97
CA TYR A 187 1.57 -4.41 -2.78
C TYR A 187 1.73 -3.62 -4.08
N PHE A 188 2.64 -4.04 -4.97
CA PHE A 188 2.76 -3.49 -6.31
C PHE A 188 1.49 -3.72 -7.14
N LEU A 189 0.97 -4.96 -7.18
CA LEU A 189 -0.27 -5.30 -7.87
C LEU A 189 -1.46 -4.53 -7.31
N ARG A 190 -1.54 -4.42 -5.98
CA ARG A 190 -2.56 -3.62 -5.30
C ARG A 190 -2.56 -2.18 -5.78
N MET A 191 -1.37 -1.57 -5.90
CA MET A 191 -1.20 -0.22 -6.43
C MET A 191 -1.64 -0.13 -7.89
N LEU A 192 -1.21 -1.06 -8.74
CA LEU A 192 -1.59 -1.09 -10.16
C LEU A 192 -3.10 -1.23 -10.37
N ILE A 193 -3.77 -2.12 -9.63
CA ILE A 193 -5.22 -2.29 -9.75
C ILE A 193 -5.94 -0.99 -9.36
N MET A 194 -5.49 -0.34 -8.28
CA MET A 194 -6.06 0.94 -7.84
C MET A 194 -5.82 2.06 -8.86
N MET A 195 -4.63 2.09 -9.46
CA MET A 195 -4.27 3.02 -10.54
C MET A 195 -5.18 2.84 -11.75
N ILE A 196 -5.29 1.63 -12.29
CA ILE A 196 -6.16 1.31 -13.44
C ILE A 196 -7.61 1.68 -13.13
N TYR A 197 -8.08 1.39 -11.92
CA TYR A 197 -9.42 1.75 -11.49
C TYR A 197 -9.63 3.27 -11.46
N ALA A 198 -8.69 4.03 -10.88
CA ALA A 198 -8.77 5.48 -10.82
C ALA A 198 -8.81 6.12 -12.23
N PHE A 199 -7.96 5.66 -13.15
CA PHE A 199 -7.94 6.15 -14.54
C PHE A 199 -9.20 5.77 -15.32
N ARG A 200 -9.75 4.56 -15.11
CA ARG A 200 -11.04 4.17 -15.71
C ARG A 200 -12.19 5.03 -15.21
N LEU A 201 -12.11 5.47 -13.96
CA LEU A 201 -13.16 6.27 -13.34
C LEU A 201 -13.16 7.70 -13.86
N TYR A 202 -11.97 8.28 -13.99
CA TYR A 202 -11.79 9.63 -14.48
C TYR A 202 -10.42 9.75 -15.13
N MET A 203 -10.39 9.76 -16.47
CA MET A 203 -9.18 10.01 -17.22
C MET A 203 -9.02 11.52 -17.39
N PRO A 204 -7.96 12.14 -16.84
CA PRO A 204 -7.73 13.56 -17.03
C PRO A 204 -7.39 13.81 -18.50
N GLU A 205 -8.04 14.79 -19.12
CA GLU A 205 -7.73 15.23 -20.48
C GLU A 205 -6.83 16.45 -20.38
N THR A 206 -5.64 16.38 -20.99
CA THR A 206 -4.70 17.51 -21.10
C THR A 206 -5.18 18.54 -22.10
#